data_AF-A0A7V2RLX2-F1
#
_entry.id   AF-A0A7V2RLX2-F1
#
_cell.length_a   1.000
_cell.length_b   1.000
_cell.length_c   1.000
_cell.angle_alpha   90.00
_cell.angle_beta   90.00
_cell.angle_gamma   90.00
#
_symmetry.space_group_name_H-M   'P 1'
#
loop_
_entity.id
_entity.type
_entity.pdbx_description
1 polymer ?
#
loop_
_entity_poly.entity_id
_entity_poly.type
_entity_poly.pdbx_seq_one_letter_code
_entity_poly.pdbx_strand_id
1 'polypeptide(L)'
;MKILAAFCLVYSLLLPFGGYREYRQYVIRRDTMMPITLGMMWWFGLSSFYLLKNISAKYKKQYTAGIIGFLLIFAIADEPGSNKNLCEKKALTTIANSPEKTVQLNYDCSIMAWGKTTNFYDSDANTWMLKYWNVTERKKLYFQK
;
A
#
# COMPACT_ATOMS: atom_id res chain seq x y z
N MET A 1 -12.31 -23.80 1.35
CA MET A 1 -11.53 -23.93 0.10
C MET A 1 -12.21 -23.32 -1.11
N LYS A 2 -13.46 -23.69 -1.46
CA LYS A 2 -14.17 -23.12 -2.64
C LYS A 2 -14.23 -21.59 -2.66
N ILE A 3 -14.54 -20.97 -1.53
CA ILE A 3 -14.60 -19.49 -1.39
C ILE A 3 -13.23 -18.85 -1.57
N LEU A 4 -12.18 -19.43 -0.97
CA LEU A 4 -10.82 -18.93 -1.11
C LEU A 4 -10.33 -19.03 -2.57
N ALA A 5 -10.61 -20.15 -3.23
CA ALA A 5 -10.26 -20.32 -4.64
C ALA A 5 -11.00 -19.32 -5.55
N ALA A 6 -12.30 -19.11 -5.30
CA ALA A 6 -13.09 -18.11 -6.00
C ALA A 6 -12.54 -16.70 -5.76
N PHE A 7 -12.17 -16.36 -4.52
CA PHE A 7 -11.53 -15.09 -4.19
C PHE A 7 -10.21 -14.94 -4.96
N CYS A 8 -9.31 -15.92 -4.92
CA CYS A 8 -8.03 -15.87 -5.62
C CYS A 8 -8.21 -15.67 -7.13
N LEU A 9 -9.19 -16.36 -7.73
CA LEU A 9 -9.51 -16.23 -9.14
C LEU A 9 -10.02 -14.82 -9.48
N VAL A 10 -11.04 -14.34 -8.77
CA VAL A 10 -11.60 -13.00 -8.97
C VAL A 10 -10.54 -11.93 -8.76
N TYR A 11 -9.76 -12.05 -7.68
CA TYR A 11 -8.68 -11.12 -7.38
C TYR A 11 -7.63 -11.08 -8.49
N SER A 12 -7.22 -12.24 -9.01
CA SER A 12 -6.23 -12.32 -10.09
C SER A 12 -6.75 -11.72 -11.40
N LEU A 13 -8.04 -11.90 -11.70
CA LEU A 13 -8.71 -11.26 -12.84
C LEU A 13 -8.83 -9.74 -12.69
N LEU A 14 -8.88 -9.23 -11.46
CA LEU A 14 -8.96 -7.81 -11.16
C LEU A 14 -7.59 -7.11 -11.18
N LEU A 15 -6.47 -7.83 -11.04
CA LEU A 15 -5.12 -7.25 -11.03
C LEU A 15 -4.81 -6.35 -12.25
N PRO A 16 -5.18 -6.70 -13.50
CA PRO A 16 -4.92 -5.86 -14.67
C PRO A 16 -5.66 -4.52 -14.64
N PHE A 17 -6.79 -4.43 -13.92
CA PHE A 17 -7.58 -3.21 -13.81
C PHE A 17 -7.02 -2.20 -12.81
N GLY A 18 -5.91 -2.53 -12.12
CA GLY A 18 -5.23 -1.64 -11.17
C GLY A 18 -4.38 -0.52 -11.80
N GLY A 19 -4.42 -0.36 -13.12
CA GLY A 19 -3.66 0.65 -13.87
C GLY A 19 -2.21 0.26 -14.18
N TYR A 20 -1.59 1.01 -15.11
CA TYR A 20 -0.19 0.80 -15.49
C TYR A 20 0.73 1.30 -14.38
N ARG A 21 1.64 0.43 -13.94
CA ARG A 21 2.75 0.77 -13.04
C ARG A 21 4.04 0.31 -13.68
N GLU A 22 5.11 1.06 -13.47
CA GLU A 22 6.44 0.67 -13.94
C GLU A 22 6.78 -0.74 -13.47
N TYR A 23 7.16 -1.61 -14.42
CA TYR A 23 7.47 -3.00 -14.14
C TYR A 23 8.82 -3.10 -13.43
N ARG A 24 8.84 -3.77 -12.28
CA ARG A 24 10.06 -4.02 -11.49
C ARG A 24 10.35 -5.52 -11.49
N GLN A 25 11.21 -5.94 -12.41
CA GLN A 25 11.47 -7.36 -12.70
C GLN A 25 11.89 -8.23 -11.49
N TYR A 26 12.54 -7.64 -10.47
CA TYR A 26 13.01 -8.37 -9.29
C TYR A 26 12.21 -8.10 -8.01
N VAL A 27 11.14 -7.30 -8.09
CA VAL A 27 10.33 -6.96 -6.92
C VAL A 27 8.98 -7.64 -7.03
N ILE A 28 8.78 -8.65 -6.20
CA ILE A 28 7.47 -9.27 -6.07
C ILE A 28 6.51 -8.23 -5.47
N ARG A 29 5.45 -7.91 -6.22
CA ARG A 29 4.47 -6.93 -5.80
C ARG A 29 3.60 -7.53 -4.69
N ARG A 30 3.33 -6.74 -3.65
CA ARG A 30 2.41 -7.15 -2.56
C ARG A 30 1.06 -7.56 -3.13
N ASP A 31 0.55 -6.80 -4.09
CA ASP A 31 -0.73 -7.08 -4.74
C ASP A 31 -0.73 -8.47 -5.40
N THR A 32 0.35 -8.91 -6.05
CA THR A 32 0.40 -10.23 -6.69
C THR A 32 0.58 -11.38 -5.70
N MET A 33 1.16 -11.12 -4.52
CA MET A 33 1.35 -12.13 -3.46
C MET A 33 0.14 -12.33 -2.56
N MET A 34 -0.78 -11.36 -2.53
CA MET A 34 -1.90 -11.35 -1.60
C MET A 34 -2.72 -12.67 -1.59
N PRO A 35 -3.07 -13.30 -2.73
CA PRO A 35 -3.76 -14.58 -2.73
C PRO A 35 -3.01 -15.70 -1.98
N ILE A 36 -1.68 -15.75 -2.16
CA ILE A 36 -0.81 -16.73 -1.51
C ILE A 36 -0.78 -16.47 -0.01
N THR A 37 -0.56 -15.22 0.40
CA THR A 37 -0.51 -14.84 1.82
C THR A 37 -1.81 -15.17 2.54
N LEU A 38 -2.97 -14.89 1.93
CA LEU A 38 -4.28 -15.24 2.49
C LEU A 38 -4.47 -16.76 2.60
N GLY A 39 -4.01 -17.52 1.61
CA GLY A 39 -4.02 -18.98 1.68
C GLY A 39 -3.20 -19.53 2.84
N MET A 40 -2.00 -18.98 3.07
CA MET A 40 -1.16 -19.36 4.21
C MET A 40 -1.81 -19.00 5.54
N MET A 41 -2.40 -17.80 5.67
CA MET A 41 -3.13 -17.39 6.88
C MET A 41 -4.35 -18.29 7.15
N TRP A 42 -5.09 -18.64 6.09
CA TRP A 42 -6.22 -19.56 6.20
C TRP A 42 -5.78 -20.94 6.70
N TRP A 43 -4.70 -21.49 6.13
CA TRP A 43 -4.15 -22.78 6.57
C TRP A 43 -3.65 -22.73 8.00
N PHE A 44 -2.94 -21.66 8.38
CA PHE A 44 -2.50 -21.44 9.74
C PHE A 44 -3.68 -21.39 10.73
N GLY A 45 -4.76 -20.70 10.38
CA GLY A 45 -5.98 -20.66 11.21
C GLY A 45 -6.63 -22.03 11.37
N LEU A 46 -6.77 -22.78 10.27
CA LEU A 46 -7.34 -24.14 10.30
C LEU A 46 -6.50 -25.11 11.12
N SER A 47 -5.18 -25.14 10.90
CA SER A 47 -4.27 -26.02 11.62
C SER A 47 -4.24 -25.67 13.11
N SER A 48 -4.20 -24.38 13.44
CA SER A 48 -4.25 -23.88 14.81
C SER A 48 -5.55 -24.27 15.51
N PHE A 49 -6.70 -24.08 14.85
CA PHE A 49 -8.00 -24.47 15.39
C PHE A 49 -8.09 -25.99 15.61
N TYR A 50 -7.65 -26.78 14.64
CA TYR A 50 -7.62 -28.24 14.76
C TYR A 50 -6.76 -28.70 15.94
N LEU A 51 -5.56 -28.13 16.10
CA LEU A 51 -4.66 -28.47 17.21
C LEU A 51 -5.24 -28.04 18.56
N LEU A 52 -5.82 -26.84 18.66
CA LEU A 52 -6.46 -26.37 19.90
C LEU A 52 -7.63 -27.26 20.37
N LYS A 53 -8.30 -27.93 19.43
CA LYS A 53 -9.39 -28.87 19.72
C LYS A 53 -8.89 -30.25 20.15
N ASN A 54 -7.79 -30.73 19.59
CA ASN A 54 -7.35 -32.12 19.71
C ASN A 54 -6.11 -32.33 20.61
N ILE A 55 -5.37 -31.28 20.96
CA ILE A 55 -4.19 -31.40 21.84
C ILE A 55 -4.60 -31.59 23.30
N SER A 56 -3.75 -32.26 24.09
CA SER A 56 -3.99 -32.46 25.51
C SER A 56 -4.00 -31.12 26.28
N ALA A 57 -4.76 -31.07 27.37
CA ALA A 57 -4.93 -29.87 28.19
C ALA A 57 -3.60 -29.29 28.71
N LYS A 58 -2.58 -30.15 28.91
CA LYS A 58 -1.23 -29.78 29.35
C LYS A 58 -0.54 -28.84 28.35
N TYR A 59 -0.58 -29.17 27.05
CA TYR A 59 0.10 -28.38 26.01
C TYR A 59 -0.77 -27.27 25.43
N LYS A 60 -2.08 -27.31 25.64
CA LYS A 60 -3.03 -26.33 25.12
C LYS A 60 -2.69 -24.89 25.54
N LYS A 61 -2.31 -24.67 26.81
CA LYS A 61 -1.92 -23.33 27.30
C LYS A 61 -0.66 -22.81 26.60
N GLN A 62 0.38 -23.65 26.49
CA GLN A 62 1.63 -23.28 25.83
C GLN A 62 1.42 -22.99 24.33
N TYR A 63 0.62 -23.82 23.65
CA TYR A 63 0.30 -23.62 22.24
C TYR A 63 -0.51 -22.34 22.01
N THR A 64 -1.50 -22.07 22.88
CA THR A 64 -2.29 -20.83 22.80
C THR A 64 -1.41 -19.59 23.00
N ALA A 65 -0.51 -19.62 23.98
CA ALA A 65 0.45 -18.53 24.19
C ALA A 65 1.36 -18.33 22.95
N GLY A 66 1.80 -19.42 22.32
CA GLY A 66 2.56 -19.38 21.06
C GLY A 66 1.80 -18.72 19.91
N ILE A 67 0.52 -19.07 19.71
CA ILE A 67 -0.34 -18.42 18.70
C ILE A 67 -0.48 -16.93 18.99
N ILE A 68 -0.79 -16.55 20.23
CA ILE A 68 -0.94 -15.14 20.62
C ILE A 68 0.37 -14.39 20.36
N GLY A 69 1.50 -14.93 20.78
CA GLY A 69 2.82 -14.33 20.54
C GLY A 69 3.10 -14.13 19.05
N PHE A 70 2.82 -15.13 18.23
CA PHE A 70 2.96 -15.03 16.78
C PHE A 70 2.06 -13.92 16.18
N LEU A 71 0.79 -13.87 16.57
CA LEU A 71 -0.13 -12.82 16.10
C LEU A 71 0.29 -11.41 16.54
N LEU A 72 0.84 -11.28 17.75
CA LEU A 72 1.36 -10.00 18.25
C LEU A 72 2.54 -9.49 17.41
N ILE A 73 3.43 -10.37 16.94
CA ILE A 73 4.51 -9.96 16.04
C ILE A 73 3.94 -9.29 14.78
N PHE A 74 2.92 -9.90 14.16
CA PHE A 74 2.27 -9.31 12.99
C PHE A 74 1.53 -8.02 13.32
N ALA A 75 0.85 -7.95 14.47
CA ALA A 75 0.14 -6.74 14.89
C ALA A 75 1.09 -5.56 15.15
N ILE A 76 2.27 -5.81 15.70
CA ILE A 76 3.29 -4.77 15.94
C ILE A 76 3.98 -4.38 14.63
N ALA A 77 4.29 -5.36 13.78
CA ALA A 77 4.92 -5.11 12.48
C ALA A 77 4.01 -4.34 11.51
N ASP A 78 2.69 -4.53 11.62
CA ASP A 78 1.68 -3.76 10.89
C ASP A 78 1.43 -2.41 11.60
N GLU A 79 2.49 -1.62 11.75
CA GLU A 79 2.42 -0.30 12.36
C GLU A 79 1.58 0.63 11.47
N PRO A 80 0.43 1.16 11.97
CA PRO A 80 -0.34 2.14 11.24
C PRO A 80 0.51 3.40 11.12
N GLY A 81 1.03 3.64 9.91
CA GLY A 81 1.95 4.73 9.61
C GLY A 81 1.30 6.10 9.74
N SER A 82 1.04 6.54 10.97
CA SER A 82 0.51 7.86 11.26
C SER A 82 1.51 8.91 10.78
N ASN A 83 1.01 9.98 10.15
CA ASN A 83 1.79 11.11 9.63
C ASN A 83 2.79 10.82 8.48
N LYS A 84 2.81 9.63 7.89
CA LYS A 84 3.66 9.33 6.71
C LYS A 84 3.35 10.19 5.48
N ASN A 85 2.20 10.89 5.44
CA ASN A 85 1.77 11.73 4.32
C ASN A 85 1.85 13.24 4.55
N LEU A 86 2.48 13.69 5.65
CA LEU A 86 2.57 15.13 5.96
C LEU A 86 3.36 15.91 4.91
N CYS A 87 4.40 15.30 4.35
CA CYS A 87 5.22 15.93 3.32
C CYS A 87 4.42 16.16 2.04
N GLU A 88 3.73 15.13 1.56
CA GLU A 88 2.91 15.15 0.36
C GLU A 88 1.76 16.14 0.51
N LYS A 89 1.11 16.16 1.69
CA LYS A 89 0.08 17.16 2.00
C LYS A 89 0.63 18.58 1.92
N LYS A 90 1.76 18.86 2.57
CA LYS A 90 2.40 20.19 2.52
C LYS A 90 2.77 20.57 1.09
N ALA A 91 3.30 19.63 0.31
CA ALA A 91 3.69 19.89 -1.06
C ALA A 91 2.48 20.17 -1.96
N LEU A 92 1.39 19.40 -1.83
CA LEU A 92 0.13 19.67 -2.53
C LEU A 92 -0.46 21.03 -2.15
N THR A 93 -0.44 21.39 -0.87
CA THR A 93 -0.88 22.72 -0.40
C THR A 93 -0.03 23.83 -1.01
N THR A 94 1.29 23.64 -1.12
CA THR A 94 2.20 24.60 -1.76
C THR A 94 1.89 24.76 -3.25
N ILE A 95 1.61 23.67 -3.99
CA ILE A 95 1.19 23.74 -5.39
C ILE A 95 -0.17 24.47 -5.52
N ALA A 96 -1.13 24.12 -4.68
CA ALA A 96 -2.48 24.70 -4.69
C ALA A 96 -2.44 26.21 -4.46
N ASN A 97 -1.65 26.67 -3.49
CA ASN A 97 -1.59 28.09 -3.11
C ASN A 97 -0.56 28.92 -3.89
N SER A 98 0.37 28.31 -4.63
CA SER A 98 1.39 29.07 -5.38
C SER A 98 0.76 29.92 -6.49
N PRO A 99 1.12 31.21 -6.63
CA PRO A 99 0.65 32.03 -7.74
C PRO A 99 1.33 31.65 -9.07
N GLU A 100 2.44 30.93 -9.04
CA GLU A 100 3.27 30.63 -10.20
C GLU A 100 2.65 29.53 -11.10
N LYS A 101 3.00 29.55 -12.39
CA LYS A 101 2.61 28.50 -13.35
C LYS A 101 3.50 27.25 -13.24
N THR A 102 4.73 27.43 -12.76
CA THR A 102 5.70 26.37 -12.51
C THR A 102 6.19 26.53 -11.08
N VAL A 103 6.00 25.52 -10.24
CA VAL A 103 6.26 25.59 -8.80
C VAL A 103 7.48 24.74 -8.47
N GLN A 104 8.50 25.37 -7.89
CA GLN A 104 9.63 24.63 -7.30
C GLN A 104 9.24 24.13 -5.90
N LEU A 105 9.46 22.84 -5.66
CA LEU A 105 9.18 22.20 -4.39
C LEU A 105 10.48 21.86 -3.66
N ASN A 106 10.62 22.40 -2.46
CA ASN A 106 11.75 22.13 -1.55
C ASN A 106 11.39 21.00 -0.58
N TYR A 107 10.92 19.87 -1.11
CA TYR A 107 10.51 18.69 -0.35
C TYR A 107 11.10 17.42 -0.97
N ASP A 108 11.48 16.46 -0.11
CA ASP A 108 12.09 15.19 -0.54
C ASP A 108 11.09 14.06 -0.82
N CYS A 109 9.78 14.28 -0.61
CA CYS A 109 8.75 13.27 -0.87
C CYS A 109 8.26 13.26 -2.31
N SER A 110 7.96 12.08 -2.87
CA SER A 110 7.39 11.99 -4.21
C SER A 110 5.92 12.41 -4.23
N ILE A 111 5.53 13.19 -5.25
CA ILE A 111 4.15 13.65 -5.43
C ILE A 111 3.60 13.00 -6.67
N MET A 112 2.65 12.08 -6.48
CA MET A 112 2.00 11.33 -7.55
C MET A 112 2.98 10.70 -8.55
N ALA A 113 4.18 10.37 -8.07
CA ALA A 113 5.22 9.67 -8.81
C ALA A 113 5.85 8.62 -7.86
N TRP A 114 6.77 7.81 -8.39
CA TRP A 114 7.53 6.86 -7.58
C TRP A 114 8.86 7.43 -7.07
N GLY A 115 9.31 8.55 -7.64
CA GLY A 115 10.57 9.21 -7.32
C GLY A 115 10.44 10.73 -7.38
N LYS A 116 11.54 11.45 -7.21
CA LYS A 116 11.57 12.90 -7.33
C LYS A 116 11.30 13.32 -8.77
N THR A 117 10.36 14.24 -8.97
CA THR A 117 10.12 14.87 -10.27
C THR A 117 11.15 15.97 -10.49
N THR A 118 12.27 15.69 -11.14
CA THR A 118 13.36 16.68 -11.33
C THR A 118 13.11 17.62 -12.51
N ASN A 119 12.37 17.16 -13.52
CA ASN A 119 11.95 17.97 -14.66
C ASN A 119 10.46 18.33 -14.53
N PHE A 120 10.13 19.61 -14.69
CA PHE A 120 8.75 20.09 -14.55
C PHE A 120 7.81 19.54 -15.63
N TYR A 121 8.31 19.13 -16.80
CA TYR A 121 7.49 18.48 -17.84
C TYR A 121 6.96 17.11 -17.41
N ASP A 122 7.67 16.39 -16.54
CA ASP A 122 7.25 15.07 -16.07
C ASP A 122 6.02 15.17 -15.15
N SER A 123 5.72 16.37 -14.63
CA SER A 123 4.53 16.65 -13.83
C SER A 123 3.26 16.91 -14.66
N ASP A 124 3.32 16.91 -15.99
CA ASP A 124 2.22 17.35 -16.84
C ASP A 124 0.92 16.56 -16.62
N ALA A 125 1.00 15.22 -16.66
CA ALA A 125 -0.14 14.33 -16.41
C ALA A 125 -0.66 14.46 -14.98
N ASN A 126 0.26 14.60 -14.02
CA ASN A 126 -0.07 14.77 -12.60
C ASN A 126 -0.90 16.03 -12.38
N THR A 127 -0.51 17.13 -12.98
CA THR A 127 -1.16 18.43 -12.78
C THR A 127 -2.52 18.52 -13.49
N TRP A 128 -2.71 17.76 -14.56
CA TRP A 128 -4.03 17.51 -15.13
C TRP A 128 -4.97 16.81 -14.15
N MET A 129 -4.49 15.76 -13.48
CA MET A 129 -5.27 15.04 -12.46
C MET A 129 -5.58 15.93 -11.25
N LEU A 130 -4.62 16.71 -10.77
CA LEU A 130 -4.83 17.66 -9.66
C LEU A 130 -5.90 18.70 -9.98
N LYS A 131 -5.91 19.21 -11.22
CA LYS A 131 -6.98 20.10 -11.69
C LYS A 131 -8.32 19.37 -11.76
N TYR A 132 -8.34 18.17 -12.34
CA TYR A 132 -9.57 17.37 -12.47
C TYR A 132 -10.20 17.05 -11.10
N TRP A 133 -9.37 16.81 -10.08
CA TRP A 133 -9.81 16.58 -8.70
C TRP A 133 -10.06 17.85 -7.89
N ASN A 134 -10.01 19.03 -8.51
CA ASN A 134 -10.18 20.33 -7.85
C ASN A 134 -9.18 20.58 -6.69
N VAL A 135 -7.98 20.01 -6.77
CA VAL A 135 -6.87 20.34 -5.85
C VAL A 135 -6.23 21.67 -6.25
N THR A 136 -6.17 21.95 -7.55
CA THR A 136 -5.68 23.22 -8.10
C THR A 136 -6.71 23.86 -9.03
N GLU A 137 -6.92 25.16 -8.92
CA GLU A 137 -7.86 25.88 -9.81
C GLU A 137 -7.40 25.89 -11.28
N ARG A 138 -6.08 25.90 -11.48
CA ARG A 138 -5.43 25.89 -12.80
C ARG A 138 -4.34 24.83 -12.84
N LYS A 139 -3.95 24.42 -14.04
CA LYS A 139 -2.80 23.54 -14.25
C LYS A 139 -1.53 24.28 -13.87
N LYS A 140 -0.75 23.72 -12.94
CA LYS A 140 0.52 24.29 -12.45
C LYS A 140 1.59 23.21 -12.44
N LEU A 141 2.58 23.31 -13.31
CA LEU A 141 3.69 22.35 -13.38
C LEU A 141 4.53 22.43 -12.10
N TYR A 142 5.18 21.34 -11.70
CA TYR A 142 6.05 21.34 -10.54
C TYR A 142 7.29 20.47 -10.73
N PHE A 143 8.35 20.79 -9.99
CA PHE A 143 9.55 19.98 -9.91
C PHE A 143 10.18 20.06 -8.52
N GLN A 144 11.04 19.10 -8.20
CA GLN A 144 11.70 18.92 -6.92
C GLN A 144 13.21 19.02 -7.09
N LYS A 145 13.87 19.64 -6.12
CA LYS A 145 15.32 19.73 -6.06
C LYS A 145 15.95 18.47 -5.42
#